data_AF-A0A6G5AG45-F1
#
_entry.id   AF-A0A6G5AG45-F1
#
_cell.length_a   1.000
_cell.length_b   1.000
_cell.length_c   1.000
_cell.angle_alpha   90.00
_cell.angle_beta   90.00
_cell.angle_gamma   90.00
#
_symmetry.space_group_name_H-M   'P 1'
#
loop_
_entity.id
_entity.type
_entity.pdbx_description
1 polymer ?
#
loop_
_entity_poly.entity_id
_entity_poly.type
_entity_poly.pdbx_seq_one_letter_code
_entity_poly.pdbx_strand_id
1 'polypeptide(L)'
;MRYFIELLLNQPNYLPIILEAFIRLGIAFKRFKGVIDCLIIKGTEVRLPRPVPVEYDVPIGGKNFKIPRDAVKLNKHLSRNPNELALVIPTLKGIGAKITTVGGRVSGYELFNVIYKFDRPLGTQLSVGGKKFKLPKDLKLLIKFLAVRPKDLLKLEVLLSVWKVKIRKHPGGGMDVTYAGLKQTVPNVPDVRIKLGKRHYNIPTDLQAIFENPQTLHVGQLFEALQRANIKLDVNVRTGVVVGIIVKGTAIPLPLTIDLRFKWNNRVYLIPRDMKALIAQLEKKGMPSDVMHILYTRFGVLQVRNSAGIVIMLTFNGERYRVKVEKQTAVTILGKTFQLPREAEKMSAFVKADKSRTEPMLQALQRAGFMFIPDWSGNLQTIQKGAQMIKLGLRVRIAINVVGTVYRVPFDLPRLVKDVRSFGRPHINSLLDQLRRVGVKVTKQGSKIKILFNSIKYIL
;
A
#
# COMPACT_ATOMS: atom_id res chain seq x y z
N MET A 1 15.26 -8.00 -0.95
CA MET A 1 14.86 -8.77 -2.15
C MET A 1 13.53 -9.49 -1.96
N ARG A 2 13.43 -10.54 -1.12
CA ARG A 2 12.20 -11.34 -0.93
C ARG A 2 10.94 -10.51 -0.64
N TYR A 3 11.04 -9.53 0.27
CA TYR A 3 9.95 -8.60 0.61
C TYR A 3 9.34 -7.89 -0.62
N PHE A 4 10.18 -7.35 -1.51
CA PHE A 4 9.72 -6.61 -2.68
C PHE A 4 9.15 -7.52 -3.78
N ILE A 5 9.60 -8.77 -3.87
CA ILE A 5 8.98 -9.79 -4.74
C ILE A 5 7.60 -10.16 -4.20
N GLU A 6 7.47 -10.38 -2.89
CA GLU A 6 6.18 -10.59 -2.24
C GLU A 6 5.26 -9.38 -2.41
N LEU A 7 5.80 -8.15 -2.34
CA LEU A 7 5.06 -6.92 -2.60
C LEU A 7 4.60 -6.85 -4.07
N LEU A 8 5.45 -7.19 -5.04
CA LEU A 8 5.07 -7.23 -6.47
C LEU A 8 3.93 -8.21 -6.74
N LEU A 9 4.03 -9.41 -6.19
CA LEU A 9 3.02 -10.44 -6.38
C LEU A 9 1.69 -10.02 -5.74
N ASN A 10 1.75 -9.48 -4.52
CA ASN A 10 0.57 -9.26 -3.70
C ASN A 10 -0.03 -7.85 -3.84
N GLN A 11 0.75 -6.90 -4.33
CA GLN A 11 0.46 -5.46 -4.39
C GLN A 11 1.13 -4.83 -5.63
N PRO A 12 0.76 -5.22 -6.85
CA PRO A 12 1.31 -4.64 -8.07
C PRO A 12 1.00 -3.14 -8.21
N ASN A 13 0.05 -2.62 -7.44
CA ASN A 13 -0.21 -1.19 -7.32
C ASN A 13 0.97 -0.37 -6.76
N TYR A 14 1.93 -1.01 -6.07
CA TYR A 14 3.18 -0.40 -5.61
C TYR A 14 4.30 -0.44 -6.64
N LEU A 15 4.00 -0.83 -7.88
CA LEU A 15 5.01 -1.08 -8.89
C LEU A 15 6.07 0.02 -9.02
N PRO A 16 5.75 1.33 -9.04
CA PRO A 16 6.80 2.36 -9.12
C PRO A 16 7.85 2.26 -7.99
N ILE A 17 7.40 2.02 -6.76
CA ILE A 17 8.27 1.86 -5.58
C ILE A 17 9.06 0.55 -5.65
N ILE A 18 8.41 -0.52 -6.11
CA ILE A 18 9.04 -1.83 -6.28
C ILE A 18 10.13 -1.76 -7.33
N LEU A 19 9.87 -1.10 -8.46
CA LEU A 19 10.83 -0.90 -9.54
C LEU A 19 12.07 -0.17 -9.04
N GLU A 20 11.89 0.93 -8.31
CA GLU A 20 13.02 1.68 -7.75
C GLU A 20 13.84 0.82 -6.78
N ALA A 21 13.16 0.07 -5.90
CA ALA A 21 13.84 -0.85 -4.99
C ALA A 21 14.58 -1.97 -5.73
N PHE A 22 13.98 -2.53 -6.78
CA PHE A 22 14.61 -3.56 -7.61
C PHE A 22 15.84 -3.03 -8.34
N ILE A 23 15.79 -1.82 -8.90
CA ILE A 23 16.94 -1.17 -9.54
C ILE A 23 18.10 -1.04 -8.56
N ARG A 24 17.84 -0.52 -7.35
CA ARG A 24 18.87 -0.40 -6.29
C ARG A 24 19.45 -1.75 -5.85
N LEU A 25 18.69 -2.83 -6.05
CA LEU A 25 19.10 -4.20 -5.73
C LEU A 25 19.70 -4.95 -6.94
N GLY A 26 19.88 -4.30 -8.09
CA GLY A 26 20.40 -4.92 -9.31
C GLY A 26 19.45 -5.96 -9.93
N ILE A 27 18.14 -5.81 -9.72
CA ILE A 27 17.09 -6.68 -10.24
C ILE A 27 16.43 -5.97 -11.43
N ALA A 28 16.39 -6.63 -12.58
CA ALA A 28 15.76 -6.12 -13.79
C ALA A 28 14.53 -6.96 -14.19
N PHE A 29 13.74 -6.44 -15.13
CA PHE A 29 12.59 -7.12 -15.72
C PHE A 29 12.93 -7.50 -17.16
N LYS A 30 12.65 -8.75 -17.55
CA LYS A 30 13.03 -9.25 -18.88
C LYS A 30 12.28 -8.53 -19.99
N ARG A 31 10.97 -8.29 -19.86
CA ARG A 31 10.13 -7.55 -20.82
C ARG A 31 8.93 -6.90 -20.13
N PHE A 32 8.61 -5.66 -20.52
CA PHE A 32 7.49 -4.89 -19.96
C PHE A 32 6.40 -4.64 -21.00
N LYS A 33 5.80 -5.70 -21.55
CA LYS A 33 4.69 -5.64 -22.54
C LYS A 33 3.29 -5.72 -21.91
N GLY A 34 3.18 -5.43 -20.60
CA GLY A 34 1.91 -5.45 -19.85
C GLY A 34 1.76 -6.63 -18.88
N VAL A 35 2.71 -7.56 -18.84
CA VAL A 35 2.77 -8.66 -17.87
C VAL A 35 4.21 -8.83 -17.41
N ILE A 36 4.41 -8.99 -16.10
CA ILE A 36 5.68 -9.39 -15.50
C ILE A 36 5.57 -10.86 -15.07
N ASP A 37 6.35 -11.73 -15.66
CA ASP A 37 6.41 -13.16 -15.35
C ASP A 37 7.82 -13.63 -14.93
N CYS A 38 8.83 -12.79 -15.16
CA CYS A 38 10.23 -13.11 -14.90
C CYS A 38 11.01 -11.89 -14.42
N LEU A 39 11.89 -12.12 -13.45
CA LEU A 39 12.90 -11.15 -12.99
C LEU A 39 14.28 -11.62 -13.45
N ILE A 40 15.19 -10.68 -13.68
CA ILE A 40 16.61 -10.95 -13.92
C ILE A 40 17.34 -10.54 -12.64
N ILE A 41 17.94 -11.49 -11.94
CA ILE A 41 18.66 -11.27 -10.69
C ILE A 41 20.10 -11.71 -10.91
N LYS A 42 21.05 -10.76 -10.87
CA LYS A 42 22.48 -11.04 -11.14
C LYS A 42 22.69 -11.82 -12.46
N GLY A 43 22.00 -11.41 -13.52
CA GLY A 43 22.05 -12.06 -14.84
C GLY A 43 21.26 -13.37 -14.96
N THR A 44 20.72 -13.91 -13.87
CA THR A 44 19.92 -15.15 -13.91
C THR A 44 18.43 -14.86 -14.01
N GLU A 45 17.73 -15.58 -14.87
CA GLU A 45 16.29 -15.50 -15.00
C GLU A 45 15.59 -16.27 -13.88
N VAL A 46 14.74 -15.57 -13.14
CA VAL A 46 13.92 -16.13 -12.06
C VAL A 46 12.46 -15.94 -12.41
N ARG A 47 11.77 -17.04 -12.74
CA ARG A 47 10.32 -17.02 -13.00
C ARG A 47 9.56 -16.71 -11.71
N LEU A 48 8.58 -15.82 -11.83
CA LEU A 48 7.65 -15.53 -10.76
C LEU A 48 6.67 -16.70 -10.57
N PRO A 49 6.19 -16.95 -9.35
CA PRO A 49 5.18 -17.99 -9.08
C PRO A 49 3.88 -17.83 -9.88
N ARG A 50 3.58 -16.59 -10.30
CA ARG A 50 2.48 -16.28 -11.22
C ARG A 50 2.77 -15.00 -12.00
N PRO A 51 2.21 -14.84 -13.22
CA PRO A 51 2.29 -13.59 -13.95
C PRO A 51 1.58 -12.45 -13.21
N VAL A 52 2.18 -11.26 -13.28
CA VAL A 52 1.67 -10.02 -12.69
C VAL A 52 1.28 -9.06 -13.81
N PRO A 53 -0.02 -8.88 -14.11
CA PRO A 53 -0.44 -7.92 -15.12
C PRO A 53 -0.17 -6.49 -14.64
N VAL A 54 0.38 -5.67 -15.52
CA VAL A 54 0.59 -4.23 -15.31
C VAL A 54 -0.23 -3.49 -16.34
N GLU A 55 -1.30 -2.82 -15.89
CA GLU A 55 -2.17 -2.07 -16.76
C GLU A 55 -2.72 -0.85 -16.01
N TYR A 56 -2.31 0.34 -16.46
CA TYR A 56 -2.81 1.63 -15.98
C TYR A 56 -3.65 2.28 -17.07
N ASP A 57 -4.85 2.72 -16.71
CA ASP A 57 -5.73 3.49 -17.58
C ASP A 57 -5.35 4.97 -17.53
N VAL A 58 -4.97 5.53 -18.67
CA VAL A 58 -4.62 6.95 -18.84
C VAL A 58 -5.64 7.60 -19.78
N PRO A 59 -6.68 8.25 -19.24
CA PRO A 59 -7.69 8.94 -20.04
C PRO A 59 -7.19 10.31 -20.52
N ILE A 60 -7.28 10.57 -21.84
CA ILE A 60 -6.77 11.79 -22.49
C ILE A 60 -7.68 12.14 -23.67
N GLY A 61 -8.24 13.34 -23.69
CA GLY A 61 -9.01 13.84 -24.86
C GLY A 61 -10.14 12.90 -25.30
N GLY A 62 -10.84 12.26 -24.35
CA GLY A 62 -11.89 11.28 -24.63
C GLY A 62 -11.39 9.88 -25.02
N LYS A 63 -10.09 9.69 -25.22
CA LYS A 63 -9.46 8.37 -25.44
C LYS A 63 -8.95 7.80 -24.12
N ASN A 64 -8.82 6.48 -24.04
CA ASN A 64 -8.19 5.81 -22.92
C ASN A 64 -6.99 4.97 -23.42
N PHE A 65 -5.82 5.21 -22.84
CA PHE A 65 -4.59 4.50 -23.19
C PHE A 65 -4.22 3.52 -22.07
N LYS A 66 -3.96 2.26 -22.42
CA LYS A 66 -3.60 1.23 -21.45
C LYS A 66 -2.09 1.05 -21.35
N ILE A 67 -1.48 1.55 -20.29
CA ILE A 67 -0.02 1.62 -20.14
C ILE A 67 0.48 0.41 -19.33
N PRO A 68 1.57 -0.28 -19.74
CA PRO A 68 2.54 0.08 -20.79
C PRO A 68 2.19 -0.34 -22.21
N ARG A 69 1.17 -1.18 -22.42
CA ARG A 69 0.85 -1.79 -23.72
C ARG A 69 0.67 -0.77 -24.85
N ASP A 70 -0.04 0.32 -24.57
CA ASP A 70 -0.35 1.38 -25.53
C ASP A 70 0.64 2.56 -25.44
N ALA A 71 1.80 2.42 -24.78
CA ALA A 71 2.77 3.50 -24.61
C ALA A 71 3.28 4.07 -25.95
N VAL A 72 3.49 3.22 -26.96
CA VAL A 72 3.86 3.68 -28.32
C VAL A 72 2.73 4.48 -28.97
N LYS A 73 1.47 4.05 -28.79
CA LYS A 73 0.30 4.76 -29.31
C LYS A 73 0.10 6.10 -28.60
N LEU A 74 0.30 6.11 -27.28
CA LEU A 74 0.28 7.32 -26.46
C LEU A 74 1.35 8.31 -26.95
N ASN A 75 2.58 7.85 -27.18
CA ASN A 75 3.68 8.68 -27.67
C ASN A 75 3.34 9.33 -29.04
N LYS A 76 2.79 8.55 -29.98
CA LYS A 76 2.32 9.06 -31.28
C LYS A 76 1.16 10.05 -31.12
N HIS A 77 0.24 9.78 -30.22
CA HIS A 77 -0.91 10.66 -29.96
C HIS A 77 -0.47 12.00 -29.36
N LEU A 78 0.41 11.99 -28.37
CA LEU A 78 0.99 13.21 -27.76
C LEU A 78 1.81 14.03 -28.76
N SER A 79 2.52 13.36 -29.68
CA SER A 79 3.26 14.04 -30.76
C SER A 79 2.35 14.84 -31.69
N ARG A 80 1.13 14.35 -31.91
CA ARG A 80 0.09 15.03 -32.73
C ARG A 80 -0.72 16.03 -31.92
N ASN A 81 -0.84 15.84 -30.61
CA ASN A 81 -1.67 16.65 -29.71
C ASN A 81 -0.82 17.19 -28.54
N PRO A 82 0.17 18.06 -28.80
CA PRO A 82 1.12 18.51 -27.79
C PRO A 82 0.48 19.29 -26.63
N ASN A 83 -0.71 19.86 -26.82
CA ASN A 83 -1.46 20.56 -25.78
C ASN A 83 -1.98 19.63 -24.67
N GLU A 84 -2.13 18.34 -24.95
CA GLU A 84 -2.57 17.36 -23.96
C GLU A 84 -1.44 16.90 -23.05
N LEU A 85 -0.19 17.22 -23.39
CA LEU A 85 0.98 16.81 -22.62
C LEU A 85 0.91 17.29 -21.16
N ALA A 86 0.42 18.52 -20.92
CA ALA A 86 0.21 19.06 -19.58
C ALA A 86 -0.77 18.23 -18.73
N LEU A 87 -1.76 17.60 -19.36
CA LEU A 87 -2.76 16.75 -18.67
C LEU A 87 -2.17 15.38 -18.30
N VAL A 88 -1.20 14.92 -19.10
CA VAL A 88 -0.70 13.54 -19.05
C VAL A 88 0.54 13.38 -18.21
N ILE A 89 1.38 14.42 -18.15
CA ILE A 89 2.61 14.42 -17.35
C ILE A 89 2.34 14.01 -15.89
N PRO A 90 1.34 14.55 -15.16
CA PRO A 90 1.10 14.15 -13.77
C PRO A 90 0.81 12.64 -13.64
N THR A 91 -0.02 12.08 -14.52
CA THR A 91 -0.33 10.64 -14.53
C THR A 91 0.89 9.81 -14.87
N LEU A 92 1.65 10.18 -15.91
CA LEU A 92 2.87 9.48 -16.30
C LEU A 92 3.91 9.48 -15.17
N LYS A 93 4.18 10.64 -14.57
CA LYS A 93 5.09 10.73 -13.42
C LYS A 93 4.58 9.91 -12.24
N GLY A 94 3.28 9.94 -11.97
CA GLY A 94 2.66 9.18 -10.90
C GLY A 94 2.77 7.66 -11.06
N ILE A 95 2.79 7.14 -12.28
CA ILE A 95 3.08 5.71 -12.55
C ILE A 95 4.58 5.40 -12.66
N GLY A 96 5.45 6.36 -12.32
CA GLY A 96 6.90 6.19 -12.27
C GLY A 96 7.66 6.61 -13.54
N ALA A 97 7.04 7.36 -14.46
CA ALA A 97 7.76 7.86 -15.63
C ALA A 97 8.76 8.97 -15.26
N LYS A 98 9.93 8.93 -15.90
CA LYS A 98 10.88 10.05 -15.89
C LYS A 98 10.70 10.84 -17.19
N ILE A 99 10.36 12.11 -17.07
CA ILE A 99 10.16 12.98 -18.23
C ILE A 99 11.51 13.57 -18.64
N THR A 100 11.85 13.46 -19.92
CA THR A 100 13.11 13.98 -20.48
C THR A 100 12.84 15.32 -21.16
N THR A 101 13.73 16.29 -20.95
CA THR A 101 13.62 17.62 -21.57
C THR A 101 14.90 18.01 -22.29
N VAL A 102 14.75 18.70 -23.44
CA VAL A 102 15.84 19.28 -24.24
C VAL A 102 15.42 20.70 -24.59
N GLY A 103 16.28 21.69 -24.33
CA GLY A 103 15.97 23.11 -24.57
C GLY A 103 14.71 23.60 -23.81
N GLY A 104 14.42 23.02 -22.65
CA GLY A 104 13.20 23.30 -21.88
C GLY A 104 11.90 22.73 -22.48
N ARG A 105 11.97 21.99 -23.58
CA ARG A 105 10.82 21.30 -24.19
C ARG A 105 10.90 19.80 -23.88
N VAL A 106 9.77 19.11 -23.83
CA VAL A 106 9.73 17.68 -23.51
C VAL A 106 10.14 16.89 -24.73
N SER A 107 11.23 16.12 -24.65
CA SER A 107 11.76 15.31 -25.75
C SER A 107 11.28 13.86 -25.72
N GLY A 108 10.69 13.43 -24.59
CA GLY A 108 10.19 12.08 -24.42
C GLY A 108 9.98 11.75 -22.95
N TYR A 109 9.80 10.46 -22.67
CA TYR A 109 9.72 9.93 -21.33
C TYR A 109 10.28 8.52 -21.26
N GLU A 110 10.89 8.19 -20.13
CA GLU A 110 11.24 6.82 -19.76
C GLU A 110 10.14 6.28 -18.86
N LEU A 111 9.58 5.14 -19.22
CA LEU A 111 8.60 4.44 -18.39
C LEU A 111 8.99 2.97 -18.30
N PHE A 112 9.14 2.49 -17.05
CA PHE A 112 9.52 1.10 -16.76
C PHE A 112 10.79 0.67 -17.50
N ASN A 113 11.81 1.54 -17.50
CA ASN A 113 13.10 1.38 -18.18
C ASN A 113 13.02 1.30 -19.72
N VAL A 114 11.89 1.70 -20.32
CA VAL A 114 11.74 1.83 -21.77
C VAL A 114 11.65 3.31 -22.13
N ILE A 115 12.51 3.76 -23.04
CA ILE A 115 12.56 5.16 -23.49
C ILE A 115 11.62 5.33 -24.68
N TYR A 116 10.68 6.27 -24.55
CA TYR A 116 9.78 6.72 -25.62
C TYR A 116 10.18 8.14 -26.00
N LYS A 117 10.79 8.29 -27.18
CA LYS A 117 11.21 9.59 -27.71
C LYS A 117 10.12 10.17 -28.62
N PHE A 118 9.92 11.47 -28.55
CA PHE A 118 9.18 12.20 -29.56
C PHE A 118 10.09 12.52 -30.75
N ASP A 119 9.53 12.61 -31.94
CA ASP A 119 10.28 12.96 -33.16
C ASP A 119 10.91 14.36 -33.06
N ARG A 120 10.29 15.26 -32.27
CA ARG A 120 10.80 16.59 -31.93
C ARG A 120 10.41 17.00 -30.51
N PRO A 121 11.20 17.85 -29.83
CA PRO A 121 10.83 18.36 -28.50
C PRO A 121 9.52 19.17 -28.51
N LEU A 122 8.59 18.78 -27.64
CA LEU A 122 7.25 19.33 -27.56
C LEU A 122 7.14 20.41 -26.48
N GLY A 123 6.49 21.52 -26.83
CA GLY A 123 5.92 22.44 -25.85
C GLY A 123 4.49 22.00 -25.52
N THR A 124 3.89 22.60 -24.50
CA THR A 124 2.47 22.36 -24.17
C THR A 124 1.78 23.67 -23.87
N GLN A 125 0.46 23.68 -23.93
CA GLN A 125 -0.36 24.77 -23.46
C GLN A 125 -1.19 24.32 -22.25
N LEU A 126 -1.38 25.20 -21.28
CA LEU A 126 -2.26 24.95 -20.13
C LEU A 126 -3.15 26.17 -19.89
N SER A 127 -4.35 25.94 -19.34
CA SER A 127 -5.28 26.99 -18.95
C SER A 127 -5.45 26.99 -17.43
N VAL A 128 -5.23 28.14 -16.79
CA VAL A 128 -5.40 28.33 -15.34
C VAL A 128 -6.23 29.58 -15.12
N GLY A 129 -7.36 29.44 -14.42
CA GLY A 129 -8.26 30.56 -14.16
C GLY A 129 -8.71 31.27 -15.44
N GLY A 130 -8.94 30.54 -16.53
CA GLY A 130 -9.33 31.08 -17.84
C GLY A 130 -8.19 31.64 -18.70
N LYS A 131 -6.98 31.83 -18.14
CA LYS A 131 -5.81 32.31 -18.89
C LYS A 131 -4.98 31.15 -19.44
N LYS A 132 -4.55 31.26 -20.70
CA LYS A 132 -3.73 30.27 -21.40
C LYS A 132 -2.23 30.62 -21.27
N PHE A 133 -1.41 29.63 -21.01
CA PHE A 133 0.05 29.73 -20.91
C PHE A 133 0.71 28.66 -21.78
N LYS A 134 1.67 29.06 -22.61
CA LYS A 134 2.47 28.18 -23.48
C LYS A 134 3.81 27.86 -22.80
N LEU A 135 4.02 26.61 -22.39
CA LEU A 135 5.26 26.17 -21.76
C LEU A 135 6.28 25.63 -22.79
N PRO A 136 7.59 25.91 -22.61
CA PRO A 136 8.19 26.61 -21.46
C PRO A 136 8.17 28.14 -21.52
N LYS A 137 7.78 28.75 -22.66
CA LYS A 137 7.90 30.19 -22.92
C LYS A 137 7.32 31.07 -21.80
N ASP A 138 6.13 30.70 -21.32
CA ASP A 138 5.36 31.49 -20.38
C ASP A 138 5.58 31.05 -18.91
N LEU A 139 6.61 30.25 -18.61
CA LEU A 139 6.84 29.74 -17.24
C LEU A 139 6.97 30.85 -16.20
N LYS A 140 7.73 31.92 -16.49
CA LYS A 140 7.88 33.06 -15.57
C LYS A 140 6.55 33.77 -15.31
N LEU A 141 5.74 33.96 -16.36
CA LEU A 141 4.41 34.58 -16.28
C LEU A 141 3.44 33.70 -15.50
N LEU A 142 3.44 32.39 -15.77
CA LEU A 142 2.65 31.41 -15.05
C LEU A 142 2.99 31.40 -13.56
N ILE A 143 4.29 31.38 -13.20
CA ILE A 143 4.70 31.36 -11.79
C ILE A 143 4.21 32.63 -11.07
N LYS A 144 4.37 33.81 -11.67
CA LYS A 144 3.83 35.07 -11.11
C LYS A 144 2.31 35.00 -10.94
N PHE A 145 1.60 34.45 -11.91
CA PHE A 145 0.15 34.28 -11.84
C PHE A 145 -0.29 33.28 -10.76
N LEU A 146 0.46 32.19 -10.59
CA LEU A 146 0.21 31.16 -9.56
C LEU A 146 0.54 31.65 -8.15
N ALA A 147 1.37 32.68 -7.99
CA ALA A 147 1.73 33.23 -6.68
C ALA A 147 0.53 33.80 -5.91
N VAL A 148 -0.53 34.21 -6.60
CA VAL A 148 -1.81 34.63 -5.99
C VAL A 148 -2.89 33.55 -6.06
N ARG A 149 -2.55 32.34 -6.53
CA ARG A 149 -3.48 31.21 -6.76
C ARG A 149 -2.90 29.89 -6.23
N PRO A 150 -2.73 29.76 -4.92
CA PRO A 150 -1.98 28.65 -4.35
C PRO A 150 -2.61 27.27 -4.54
N LYS A 151 -3.95 27.20 -4.61
CA LYS A 151 -4.67 25.96 -4.94
C LYS A 151 -4.31 25.45 -6.33
N ASP A 152 -4.13 26.35 -7.30
CA ASP A 152 -3.76 25.99 -8.67
C ASP A 152 -2.27 25.64 -8.76
N LEU A 153 -1.41 26.32 -7.99
CA LEU A 153 0.01 25.99 -7.89
C LEU A 153 0.23 24.55 -7.43
N LEU A 154 -0.45 24.13 -6.37
CA LEU A 154 -0.34 22.76 -5.83
C LEU A 154 -0.79 21.71 -6.83
N LYS A 155 -1.87 21.95 -7.58
CA LYS A 155 -2.34 21.05 -8.65
C LYS A 155 -1.32 20.89 -9.77
N LEU A 156 -0.52 21.93 -10.03
CA LEU A 156 0.46 21.96 -11.12
C LEU A 156 1.88 21.61 -10.67
N GLU A 157 2.13 21.34 -9.39
CA GLU A 157 3.47 21.07 -8.84
C GLU A 157 4.21 19.97 -9.61
N VAL A 158 3.56 18.81 -9.81
CA VAL A 158 4.14 17.69 -10.55
C VAL A 158 4.46 18.07 -11.99
N LEU A 159 3.60 18.86 -12.62
CA LEU A 159 3.78 19.37 -13.97
C LEU A 159 4.98 20.34 -14.05
N LEU A 160 5.01 21.35 -13.18
CA LEU A 160 6.05 22.38 -13.14
C LEU A 160 7.45 21.79 -12.86
N SER A 161 7.53 20.71 -12.09
CA SER A 161 8.80 20.02 -11.82
C SER A 161 9.51 19.50 -13.08
N VAL A 162 8.78 19.22 -14.17
CA VAL A 162 9.37 18.82 -15.47
C VAL A 162 10.27 19.92 -16.04
N TRP A 163 9.91 21.18 -15.79
CA TRP A 163 10.68 22.35 -16.22
C TRP A 163 11.61 22.90 -15.15
N LYS A 164 12.03 22.07 -14.19
CA LYS A 164 12.99 22.44 -13.13
C LYS A 164 12.51 23.60 -12.24
N VAL A 165 11.21 23.87 -12.19
CA VAL A 165 10.64 24.76 -11.18
C VAL A 165 10.75 24.06 -9.84
N LYS A 166 11.44 24.68 -8.87
CA LYS A 166 11.59 24.13 -7.52
C LYS A 166 10.56 24.79 -6.62
N ILE A 167 9.73 23.98 -5.97
CA ILE A 167 8.74 24.41 -4.99
C ILE A 167 9.19 23.89 -3.63
N ARG A 168 9.49 24.79 -2.69
CA ARG A 168 9.83 24.45 -1.31
C ARG A 168 8.66 24.83 -0.42
N LYS A 169 8.03 23.84 0.21
CA LYS A 169 6.95 24.04 1.19
C LYS A 169 7.56 24.26 2.57
N HIS A 170 7.04 25.23 3.30
CA HIS A 170 7.46 25.57 4.66
C HIS A 170 6.37 25.18 5.66
N PRO A 171 6.75 24.71 6.86
CA PRO A 171 5.80 24.49 7.95
C PRO A 171 4.97 25.74 8.22
N GLY A 172 3.68 25.58 8.51
CA GLY A 172 2.79 26.72 8.79
C GLY A 172 2.18 27.36 7.54
N GLY A 173 2.43 26.77 6.37
CA GLY A 173 1.66 27.07 5.16
C GLY A 173 2.27 28.15 4.27
N GLY A 174 3.60 28.28 4.19
CA GLY A 174 4.27 29.08 3.16
C GLY A 174 4.85 28.19 2.04
N MET A 175 5.03 28.73 0.83
CA MET A 175 5.77 28.08 -0.25
C MET A 175 6.69 29.07 -0.95
N ASP A 176 7.93 28.65 -1.23
CA ASP A 176 8.83 29.37 -2.13
C ASP A 176 8.89 28.66 -3.49
N VAL A 177 8.57 29.39 -4.55
CA VAL A 177 8.69 28.93 -5.93
C VAL A 177 9.90 29.59 -6.57
N THR A 178 10.82 28.79 -7.10
CA THR A 178 12.05 29.28 -7.75
C THR A 178 12.22 28.73 -9.16
N TYR A 179 12.56 29.61 -10.10
CA TYR A 179 12.81 29.25 -11.49
C TYR A 179 13.64 30.34 -12.21
N ALA A 180 14.78 29.97 -12.78
CA ALA A 180 15.59 30.87 -13.64
C ALA A 180 15.78 32.29 -13.05
N GLY A 181 16.24 32.36 -11.80
CA GLY A 181 16.45 33.60 -11.03
C GLY A 181 15.20 34.22 -10.41
N LEU A 182 13.99 33.82 -10.83
CA LEU A 182 12.74 34.25 -10.20
C LEU A 182 12.56 33.52 -8.86
N LYS A 183 12.25 34.26 -7.79
CA LYS A 183 11.77 33.75 -6.52
C LYS A 183 10.42 34.40 -6.19
N GLN A 184 9.44 33.59 -5.82
CA GLN A 184 8.10 34.03 -5.42
C GLN A 184 7.70 33.30 -4.15
N THR A 185 7.20 34.03 -3.16
CA THR A 185 6.64 33.46 -1.94
C THR A 185 5.12 33.44 -2.07
N VAL A 186 4.53 32.29 -1.76
CA VAL A 186 3.13 31.97 -2.04
C VAL A 186 2.49 31.44 -0.76
N PRO A 187 1.32 31.94 -0.34
CA PRO A 187 0.58 31.35 0.78
C PRO A 187 0.14 29.93 0.41
N ASN A 188 0.21 28.95 1.29
CA ASN A 188 -0.14 27.56 1.04
C ASN A 188 -1.48 27.19 1.69
N VAL A 189 -1.98 25.99 1.38
CA VAL A 189 -2.98 25.31 2.20
C VAL A 189 -2.35 25.03 3.56
N PRO A 190 -2.96 25.46 4.68
CA PRO A 190 -2.40 25.21 6.00
C PRO A 190 -2.32 23.72 6.27
N ASP A 191 -1.21 23.31 6.90
CA ASP A 191 -0.94 21.90 7.15
C ASP A 191 -2.01 21.25 8.02
N VAL A 192 -2.24 19.98 7.76
CA VAL A 192 -2.96 19.07 8.66
C VAL A 192 -1.94 18.07 9.18
N ARG A 193 -1.77 18.05 10.51
CA ARG A 193 -0.82 17.15 11.17
C ARG A 193 -1.40 15.74 11.24
N ILE A 194 -0.68 14.78 10.68
CA ILE A 194 -1.00 13.35 10.79
C ILE A 194 0.08 12.62 11.58
N LYS A 195 -0.24 11.43 12.06
CA LYS A 195 0.71 10.53 12.74
C LYS A 195 0.85 9.25 11.92
N LEU A 196 2.08 8.93 11.51
CA LEU A 196 2.41 7.64 10.88
C LEU A 196 3.42 6.92 11.76
N GLY A 197 2.99 5.81 12.37
CA GLY A 197 3.77 5.11 13.38
C GLY A 197 4.08 6.03 14.58
N LYS A 198 5.38 6.28 14.82
CA LYS A 198 5.86 7.15 15.91
C LYS A 198 6.17 8.59 15.47
N ARG A 199 6.09 8.89 14.17
CA ARG A 199 6.45 10.20 13.62
C ARG A 199 5.21 11.00 13.25
N HIS A 200 5.33 12.31 13.36
CA HIS A 200 4.33 13.26 12.89
C HIS A 200 4.76 13.84 11.56
N TYR A 201 3.78 14.09 10.70
CA TYR A 201 3.97 14.67 9.38
C TYR A 201 2.93 15.76 9.16
N ASN A 202 3.32 16.81 8.47
CA ASN A 202 2.50 17.93 8.08
C ASN A 202 2.08 17.76 6.62
N ILE A 203 0.79 17.55 6.36
CA ILE A 203 0.26 17.37 5.01
C ILE A 203 -0.30 18.71 4.52
N PRO A 204 0.11 19.21 3.34
CA PRO A 204 0.81 18.52 2.25
C PRO A 204 2.35 18.61 2.27
N THR A 205 2.94 19.40 3.15
CA THR A 205 4.39 19.73 3.17
C THR A 205 5.29 18.50 3.08
N ASP A 206 4.98 17.45 3.84
CA ASP A 206 5.82 16.25 3.97
C ASP A 206 5.43 15.11 3.01
N LEU A 207 4.48 15.31 2.10
CA LEU A 207 4.01 14.24 1.21
C LEU A 207 5.16 13.59 0.43
N GLN A 208 5.99 14.41 -0.22
CA GLN A 208 7.13 13.91 -1.00
C GLN A 208 8.07 13.05 -0.14
N ALA A 209 8.43 13.54 1.04
CA ALA A 209 9.33 12.84 1.96
C ALA A 209 8.75 11.51 2.46
N ILE A 210 7.41 11.42 2.64
CA ILE A 210 6.73 10.17 2.98
C ILE A 210 6.91 9.13 1.87
N PHE A 211 6.74 9.53 0.60
CA PHE A 211 6.83 8.62 -0.54
C PHE A 211 8.28 8.23 -0.90
N GLU A 212 9.25 9.11 -0.64
CA GLU A 212 10.68 8.86 -0.86
C GLU A 212 11.31 7.93 0.19
N ASN A 213 10.61 7.63 1.29
CA ASN A 213 11.08 6.70 2.32
C ASN A 213 10.39 5.31 2.21
N PRO A 214 10.92 4.40 1.37
CA PRO A 214 10.32 3.09 1.14
C PRO A 214 10.34 2.17 2.36
N GLN A 215 11.20 2.43 3.36
CA GLN A 215 11.26 1.62 4.58
C GLN A 215 10.08 1.91 5.52
N THR A 216 9.42 3.07 5.37
CA THR A 216 8.30 3.49 6.23
C THR A 216 6.97 3.60 5.49
N LEU A 217 6.97 3.47 4.15
CA LEU A 217 5.78 3.66 3.35
C LEU A 217 4.84 2.44 3.39
N HIS A 218 3.94 2.43 4.37
CA HIS A 218 2.77 1.56 4.41
C HIS A 218 1.54 2.34 3.94
N VAL A 219 1.14 2.19 2.68
CA VAL A 219 0.03 2.95 2.07
C VAL A 219 -1.26 2.79 2.86
N GLY A 220 -1.59 1.59 3.34
CA GLY A 220 -2.78 1.43 4.17
C GLY A 220 -2.72 2.23 5.47
N GLN A 221 -1.55 2.33 6.13
CA GLN A 221 -1.36 3.18 7.30
C GLN A 221 -1.42 4.67 6.94
N LEU A 222 -0.86 5.06 5.79
CA LEU A 222 -0.96 6.41 5.27
C LEU A 222 -2.43 6.79 5.05
N PHE A 223 -3.18 5.97 4.32
CA PHE A 223 -4.59 6.19 4.06
C PHE A 223 -5.42 6.20 5.33
N GLU A 224 -5.14 5.30 6.28
CA GLU A 224 -5.77 5.32 7.59
C GLU A 224 -5.53 6.65 8.30
N ALA A 225 -4.28 7.12 8.36
CA ALA A 225 -3.94 8.36 9.05
C ALA A 225 -4.54 9.60 8.37
N LEU A 226 -4.55 9.64 7.03
CA LEU A 226 -5.19 10.69 6.25
C LEU A 226 -6.70 10.74 6.55
N GLN A 227 -7.40 9.61 6.48
CA GLN A 227 -8.83 9.55 6.73
C GLN A 227 -9.18 9.90 8.18
N ARG A 228 -8.39 9.44 9.17
CA ARG A 228 -8.55 9.83 10.58
C ARG A 228 -8.36 11.33 10.80
N ALA A 229 -7.54 11.98 9.99
CA ALA A 229 -7.34 13.43 9.98
C ALA A 229 -8.35 14.17 9.08
N ASN A 230 -9.40 13.50 8.62
CA ASN A 230 -10.43 14.03 7.72
C ASN A 230 -9.87 14.54 6.36
N ILE A 231 -8.74 13.97 5.92
CA ILE A 231 -8.17 14.19 4.60
C ILE A 231 -8.70 13.08 3.68
N LYS A 232 -9.45 13.47 2.65
CA LYS A 232 -10.03 12.52 1.69
C LYS A 232 -9.00 12.13 0.63
N LEU A 233 -9.12 10.92 0.10
CA LEU A 233 -8.40 10.46 -1.08
C LEU A 233 -9.15 10.94 -2.33
N ASP A 234 -8.42 11.47 -3.30
CA ASP A 234 -8.94 11.78 -4.63
C ASP A 234 -8.79 10.55 -5.51
N VAL A 235 -9.89 9.81 -5.68
CA VAL A 235 -9.92 8.50 -6.34
C VAL A 235 -10.73 8.60 -7.63
N ASN A 236 -10.12 8.19 -8.74
CA ASN A 236 -10.85 7.99 -9.99
C ASN A 236 -11.75 6.75 -9.85
N VAL A 237 -13.05 6.96 -9.69
CA VAL A 237 -14.05 5.90 -9.48
C VAL A 237 -14.17 4.91 -10.64
N ARG A 238 -13.72 5.28 -11.85
CA ARG A 238 -13.77 4.38 -13.02
C ARG A 238 -12.60 3.39 -13.03
N THR A 239 -11.44 3.80 -12.52
CA THR A 239 -10.20 3.03 -12.58
C THR A 239 -9.78 2.47 -11.21
N GLY A 240 -10.29 3.03 -10.11
CA GLY A 240 -9.86 2.72 -8.75
C GLY A 240 -8.51 3.33 -8.39
N VAL A 241 -7.98 4.27 -9.18
CA VAL A 241 -6.66 4.88 -8.96
C VAL A 241 -6.78 6.14 -8.12
N VAL A 242 -6.00 6.21 -7.04
CA VAL A 242 -5.76 7.43 -6.26
C VAL A 242 -4.76 8.30 -7.01
N VAL A 243 -5.19 9.51 -7.34
CA VAL A 243 -4.37 10.51 -8.07
C VAL A 243 -3.92 11.65 -7.15
N GLY A 244 -4.56 11.79 -5.99
CA GLY A 244 -4.33 12.88 -5.07
C GLY A 244 -4.98 12.67 -3.71
N ILE A 245 -4.95 13.72 -2.92
CA ILE A 245 -5.68 13.88 -1.67
C ILE A 245 -6.40 15.22 -1.66
N ILE A 246 -7.42 15.36 -0.83
CA ILE A 246 -8.16 16.60 -0.64
C ILE A 246 -7.92 17.10 0.77
N VAL A 247 -7.16 18.19 0.89
CA VAL A 247 -6.83 18.85 2.16
C VAL A 247 -7.58 20.17 2.21
N LYS A 248 -8.48 20.32 3.19
CA LYS A 248 -9.32 21.52 3.37
C LYS A 248 -9.98 21.99 2.05
N GLY A 249 -10.55 21.05 1.30
CA GLY A 249 -11.22 21.31 0.02
C GLY A 249 -10.30 21.57 -1.18
N THR A 250 -8.98 21.47 -1.00
CA THR A 250 -8.01 21.64 -2.09
C THR A 250 -7.46 20.28 -2.50
N ALA A 251 -7.58 19.95 -3.79
CA ALA A 251 -6.98 18.75 -4.37
C ALA A 251 -5.46 18.94 -4.52
N ILE A 252 -4.70 17.99 -4.00
CA ILE A 252 -3.25 17.97 -3.99
C ILE A 252 -2.79 16.65 -4.61
N PRO A 253 -2.04 16.68 -5.72
CA PRO A 253 -1.61 15.46 -6.37
C PRO A 253 -0.66 14.66 -5.48
N LEU A 254 -0.75 13.32 -5.54
CA LEU A 254 0.25 12.48 -4.91
C LEU A 254 1.50 12.41 -5.80
N PRO A 255 2.71 12.26 -5.22
CA PRO A 255 3.93 12.00 -5.98
C PRO A 255 3.86 10.72 -6.83
N LEU A 256 3.06 9.75 -6.38
CA LEU A 256 2.86 8.45 -6.99
C LEU A 256 1.36 8.11 -7.02
N THR A 257 0.90 7.51 -8.11
CA THR A 257 -0.47 6.96 -8.19
C THR A 257 -0.55 5.66 -7.42
N ILE A 258 -1.67 5.44 -6.73
CA ILE A 258 -1.92 4.21 -5.97
C ILE A 258 -3.18 3.55 -6.52
N ASP A 259 -3.07 2.30 -6.97
CA ASP A 259 -4.19 1.53 -7.48
C ASP A 259 -4.92 0.77 -6.36
N LEU A 260 -6.25 0.96 -6.27
CA LEU A 260 -7.15 0.35 -5.28
C LEU A 260 -8.00 -0.79 -5.85
N ARG A 261 -7.56 -1.42 -6.94
CA ARG A 261 -8.15 -2.66 -7.45
C ARG A 261 -7.87 -3.83 -6.51
N PHE A 262 -8.92 -4.33 -5.88
CA PHE A 262 -8.85 -5.53 -5.05
C PHE A 262 -9.32 -6.75 -5.84
N LYS A 263 -8.43 -7.73 -6.03
CA LYS A 263 -8.77 -8.99 -6.70
C LYS A 263 -9.08 -10.06 -5.66
N TRP A 264 -10.29 -10.60 -5.69
CA TRP A 264 -10.70 -11.67 -4.79
C TRP A 264 -11.77 -12.55 -5.42
N ASN A 265 -11.64 -13.86 -5.23
CA ASN A 265 -12.54 -14.87 -5.77
C ASN A 265 -12.81 -14.71 -7.29
N ASN A 266 -11.72 -14.58 -8.08
CA ASN A 266 -11.73 -14.34 -9.52
C ASN A 266 -12.49 -13.09 -10.01
N ARG A 267 -12.81 -12.16 -9.10
CA ARG A 267 -13.41 -10.86 -9.41
C ARG A 267 -12.48 -9.72 -9.05
N VAL A 268 -12.64 -8.60 -9.75
CA VAL A 268 -11.94 -7.34 -9.45
C VAL A 268 -12.95 -6.35 -8.88
N TYR A 269 -12.62 -5.76 -7.74
CA TYR A 269 -13.41 -4.73 -7.07
C TYR A 269 -12.61 -3.42 -7.09
N LEU A 270 -13.19 -2.35 -7.60
CA LEU A 270 -12.60 -1.00 -7.55
C LEU A 270 -13.03 -0.30 -6.26
N ILE A 271 -12.13 -0.04 -5.32
CA ILE A 271 -12.48 0.67 -4.09
C ILE A 271 -12.36 2.20 -4.33
N PRO A 272 -13.34 3.04 -3.92
CA PRO A 272 -14.54 2.73 -3.13
C PRO A 272 -15.74 2.17 -3.89
N ARG A 273 -15.83 2.36 -5.21
CA ARG A 273 -17.05 2.10 -6.01
C ARG A 273 -17.71 0.74 -5.71
N ASP A 274 -16.92 -0.33 -5.70
CA ASP A 274 -17.39 -1.70 -5.58
C ASP A 274 -17.33 -2.22 -4.13
N MET A 275 -17.08 -1.35 -3.15
CA MET A 275 -16.91 -1.73 -1.73
C MET A 275 -18.17 -2.37 -1.15
N LYS A 276 -19.36 -1.86 -1.48
CA LYS A 276 -20.64 -2.45 -1.06
C LYS A 276 -20.82 -3.88 -1.60
N ALA A 277 -20.50 -4.08 -2.88
CA ALA A 277 -20.57 -5.40 -3.52
C ALA A 277 -19.53 -6.38 -2.93
N LEU A 278 -18.32 -5.88 -2.65
CA LEU A 278 -17.26 -6.64 -1.99
C LEU A 278 -17.70 -7.11 -0.60
N ILE A 279 -18.24 -6.21 0.24
CA ILE A 279 -18.71 -6.55 1.58
C ILE A 279 -19.80 -7.62 1.54
N ALA A 280 -20.79 -7.48 0.66
CA ALA A 280 -21.85 -8.49 0.51
C ALA A 280 -21.31 -9.88 0.15
N GLN A 281 -20.23 -9.95 -0.63
CA GLN A 281 -19.56 -11.22 -0.97
C GLN A 281 -18.73 -11.76 0.20
N LEU A 282 -18.06 -10.89 0.95
CA LEU A 282 -17.31 -11.27 2.15
C LEU A 282 -18.24 -11.85 3.22
N GLU A 283 -19.40 -11.24 3.44
CA GLU A 283 -20.41 -11.73 4.39
C GLU A 283 -20.90 -13.14 4.04
N LYS A 284 -21.15 -13.42 2.76
CA LYS A 284 -21.51 -14.76 2.28
C LYS A 284 -20.43 -15.81 2.54
N LYS A 285 -19.17 -15.39 2.68
CA LYS A 285 -18.01 -16.25 2.99
C LYS A 285 -17.60 -16.18 4.46
N GLY A 286 -18.44 -15.60 5.33
CA GLY A 286 -18.19 -15.52 6.77
C GLY A 286 -17.11 -14.49 7.15
N MET A 287 -16.92 -13.45 6.33
CA MET A 287 -15.92 -12.39 6.51
C MET A 287 -14.51 -12.95 6.75
N PRO A 288 -13.83 -13.50 5.74
CA PRO A 288 -12.51 -14.11 5.94
C PRO A 288 -11.49 -13.13 6.56
N SER A 289 -10.92 -13.48 7.71
CA SER A 289 -10.01 -12.61 8.48
C SER A 289 -8.77 -12.18 7.68
N ASP A 290 -8.24 -13.05 6.81
CA ASP A 290 -7.11 -12.76 5.93
C ASP A 290 -7.44 -11.68 4.90
N VAL A 291 -8.64 -11.73 4.32
CA VAL A 291 -9.11 -10.71 3.38
C VAL A 291 -9.39 -9.39 4.10
N MET A 292 -10.04 -9.46 5.26
CA MET A 292 -10.29 -8.27 6.08
C MET A 292 -8.98 -7.61 6.52
N HIS A 293 -7.96 -8.40 6.90
CA HIS A 293 -6.63 -7.90 7.21
C HIS A 293 -6.01 -7.13 6.04
N ILE A 294 -6.15 -7.63 4.82
CA ILE A 294 -5.68 -6.95 3.60
C ILE A 294 -6.39 -5.60 3.44
N LEU A 295 -7.72 -5.55 3.59
CA LEU A 295 -8.48 -4.31 3.47
C LEU A 295 -8.03 -3.25 4.49
N TYR A 296 -7.79 -3.66 5.73
CA TYR A 296 -7.32 -2.75 6.77
C TYR A 296 -5.89 -2.26 6.53
N THR A 297 -4.98 -3.17 6.22
CA THR A 297 -3.53 -2.84 6.22
C THR A 297 -2.98 -2.36 4.89
N ARG A 298 -3.63 -2.69 3.77
CA ARG A 298 -3.16 -2.32 2.42
C ARG A 298 -4.00 -1.23 1.80
N PHE A 299 -5.32 -1.28 2.03
CA PHE A 299 -6.25 -0.30 1.49
C PHE A 299 -6.60 0.79 2.50
N GLY A 300 -6.25 0.64 3.78
CA GLY A 300 -6.54 1.66 4.80
C GLY A 300 -8.02 1.76 5.13
N VAL A 301 -8.78 0.67 4.97
CA VAL A 301 -10.18 0.60 5.40
C VAL A 301 -10.22 0.66 6.92
N LEU A 302 -11.08 1.52 7.46
CA LEU A 302 -11.21 1.73 8.90
C LEU A 302 -12.39 0.94 9.46
N GLN A 303 -12.29 0.58 10.73
CA GLN A 303 -13.35 -0.08 11.48
C GLN A 303 -14.07 0.93 12.37
N VAL A 304 -15.40 0.90 12.35
CA VAL A 304 -16.24 1.64 13.29
C VAL A 304 -16.82 0.66 14.29
N ARG A 305 -16.69 1.02 15.57
CA ARG A 305 -17.08 0.15 16.69
C ARG A 305 -18.19 0.78 17.51
N ASN A 306 -18.99 -0.07 18.15
CA ASN A 306 -19.89 0.35 19.21
C ASN A 306 -19.16 0.46 20.58
N SER A 307 -19.89 0.82 21.63
CA SER A 307 -19.38 0.92 23.01
C SER A 307 -18.81 -0.38 23.57
N ALA A 308 -19.26 -1.54 23.08
CA ALA A 308 -18.72 -2.84 23.45
C ALA A 308 -17.44 -3.23 22.68
N GLY A 309 -16.93 -2.32 21.84
CA GLY A 309 -15.74 -2.53 21.02
C GLY A 309 -15.98 -3.39 19.76
N ILE A 310 -17.23 -3.75 19.48
CA ILE A 310 -17.62 -4.60 18.36
C ILE A 310 -17.69 -3.77 17.10
N VAL A 311 -17.03 -4.22 16.03
CA VAL A 311 -17.15 -3.64 14.69
C VAL A 311 -18.57 -3.78 14.16
N ILE A 312 -19.17 -2.64 13.81
CA ILE A 312 -20.53 -2.52 13.26
C ILE A 312 -20.57 -1.97 11.83
N MET A 313 -19.52 -1.24 11.44
CA MET A 313 -19.38 -0.68 10.10
C MET A 313 -17.91 -0.62 9.72
N LEU A 314 -17.66 -0.56 8.42
CA LEU A 314 -16.38 -0.17 7.84
C LEU A 314 -16.50 1.23 7.25
N THR A 315 -15.41 1.98 7.25
CA THR A 315 -15.34 3.24 6.51
C THR A 315 -14.16 3.28 5.57
N PHE A 316 -14.39 3.92 4.43
CA PHE A 316 -13.35 4.25 3.49
C PHE A 316 -13.69 5.57 2.81
N ASN A 317 -12.73 6.49 2.78
CA ASN A 317 -12.86 7.84 2.20
C ASN A 317 -14.06 8.65 2.73
N GLY A 318 -14.46 8.44 3.98
CA GLY A 318 -15.63 9.06 4.61
C GLY A 318 -16.96 8.36 4.33
N GLU A 319 -17.01 7.43 3.38
CA GLU A 319 -18.18 6.57 3.16
C GLU A 319 -18.28 5.50 4.24
N ARG A 320 -19.51 5.13 4.59
CA ARG A 320 -19.82 4.14 5.63
C ARG A 320 -20.50 2.93 5.03
N TYR A 321 -20.01 1.75 5.37
CA TYR A 321 -20.54 0.48 4.89
C TYR A 321 -20.89 -0.41 6.09
N ARG A 322 -22.16 -0.77 6.22
CA ARG A 322 -22.59 -1.71 7.26
C ARG A 322 -22.00 -3.08 6.99
N VAL A 323 -21.65 -3.77 8.07
CA VAL A 323 -21.21 -5.17 8.04
C VAL A 323 -22.00 -5.98 9.05
N LYS A 324 -22.13 -7.28 8.79
CA LYS A 324 -22.69 -8.24 9.75
C LYS A 324 -21.92 -8.15 11.07
N VAL A 325 -22.65 -7.80 12.12
CA VAL A 325 -22.10 -7.64 13.47
C VAL A 325 -21.72 -9.02 14.01
N GLU A 326 -20.46 -9.19 14.40
CA GLU A 326 -20.02 -10.39 15.10
C GLU A 326 -20.41 -10.33 16.58
N LYS A 327 -20.90 -11.44 17.13
CA LYS A 327 -21.15 -11.58 18.56
C LYS A 327 -19.83 -11.56 19.34
N GLN A 328 -19.90 -11.19 20.62
CA GLN A 328 -18.76 -11.38 21.51
C GLN A 328 -18.36 -12.85 21.54
N THR A 329 -17.05 -13.10 21.58
CA THR A 329 -16.50 -14.45 21.64
C THR A 329 -15.94 -14.69 23.03
N ALA A 330 -16.47 -15.68 23.72
CA ALA A 330 -15.94 -16.15 24.99
C ALA A 330 -14.62 -16.91 24.76
N VAL A 331 -13.59 -16.54 25.50
CA VAL A 331 -12.27 -17.19 25.48
C VAL A 331 -11.92 -17.60 26.89
N THR A 332 -11.73 -18.89 27.12
CA THR A 332 -11.38 -19.44 28.44
C THR A 332 -9.92 -19.82 28.50
N ILE A 333 -9.19 -19.27 29.47
CA ILE A 333 -7.77 -19.51 29.72
C ILE A 333 -7.62 -19.97 31.16
N LEU A 334 -7.21 -21.23 31.36
CA LEU A 334 -7.02 -21.82 32.68
C LEU A 334 -8.23 -21.60 33.61
N GLY A 335 -9.43 -21.90 33.11
CA GLY A 335 -10.70 -21.76 33.84
C GLY A 335 -11.28 -20.34 33.91
N LYS A 336 -10.52 -19.29 33.60
CA LYS A 336 -11.05 -17.90 33.54
C LYS A 336 -11.55 -17.56 32.15
N THR A 337 -12.78 -17.05 32.06
CA THR A 337 -13.43 -16.69 30.79
C THR A 337 -13.42 -15.19 30.57
N PHE A 338 -13.12 -14.78 29.34
CA PHE A 338 -13.05 -13.38 28.90
C PHE A 338 -13.94 -13.18 27.66
N GLN A 339 -14.75 -12.12 27.65
CA GLN A 339 -15.61 -11.78 26.51
C GLN A 339 -14.91 -10.80 25.56
N LEU A 340 -14.47 -11.26 24.39
CA LEU A 340 -13.79 -10.42 23.40
C LEU A 340 -14.77 -9.78 22.41
N PRO A 341 -14.58 -8.51 22.00
CA PRO A 341 -13.40 -7.65 22.27
C PRO A 341 -13.42 -6.89 23.62
N ARG A 342 -14.56 -6.84 24.32
CA ARG A 342 -14.78 -6.00 25.51
C ARG A 342 -13.72 -6.19 26.61
N GLU A 343 -13.29 -7.42 26.85
CA GLU A 343 -12.38 -7.79 27.95
C GLU A 343 -10.96 -8.10 27.50
N ALA A 344 -10.57 -7.63 26.31
CA ALA A 344 -9.22 -7.86 25.76
C ALA A 344 -8.10 -7.36 26.69
N GLU A 345 -8.28 -6.21 27.34
CA GLU A 345 -7.30 -5.66 28.29
C GLU A 345 -7.23 -6.49 29.57
N LYS A 346 -8.38 -6.94 30.12
CA LYS A 346 -8.41 -7.81 31.31
C LYS A 346 -7.72 -9.15 31.02
N MET A 347 -8.01 -9.76 29.87
CA MET A 347 -7.33 -10.97 29.41
C MET A 347 -5.82 -10.73 29.28
N SER A 348 -5.42 -9.59 28.70
CA SER A 348 -4.01 -9.23 28.53
C SER A 348 -3.29 -9.08 29.87
N ALA A 349 -3.92 -8.42 30.84
CA ALA A 349 -3.38 -8.27 32.20
C ALA A 349 -3.24 -9.63 32.91
N PHE A 350 -4.26 -10.49 32.79
CA PHE A 350 -4.23 -11.84 33.38
C PHE A 350 -3.07 -12.68 32.86
N VAL A 351 -2.75 -12.60 31.56
CA VAL A 351 -1.64 -13.32 30.94
C VAL A 351 -0.29 -12.70 31.29
N LYS A 352 -0.20 -11.36 31.35
CA LYS A 352 1.05 -10.68 31.72
C LYS A 352 1.51 -10.98 33.16
N ALA A 353 0.57 -11.24 34.06
CA ALA A 353 0.88 -11.56 35.45
C ALA A 353 1.70 -12.85 35.61
N ASP A 354 1.67 -13.74 34.62
CA ASP A 354 2.37 -15.03 34.68
C ASP A 354 2.63 -15.57 33.27
N LYS A 355 3.91 -15.63 32.91
CA LYS A 355 4.35 -16.03 31.56
C LYS A 355 3.86 -17.43 31.16
N SER A 356 3.65 -18.34 32.11
CA SER A 356 3.17 -19.71 31.84
C SER A 356 1.80 -19.73 31.15
N ARG A 357 1.03 -18.64 31.28
CA ARG A 357 -0.32 -18.48 30.70
C ARG A 357 -0.31 -18.12 29.22
N THR A 358 0.86 -17.81 28.65
CA THR A 358 0.99 -17.38 27.25
C THR A 358 0.57 -18.48 26.28
N GLU A 359 1.08 -19.71 26.45
CA GLU A 359 0.73 -20.83 25.57
C GLU A 359 -0.76 -21.20 25.67
N PRO A 360 -1.35 -21.37 26.88
CA PRO A 360 -2.80 -21.54 27.03
C PRO A 360 -3.63 -20.46 26.33
N MET A 361 -3.22 -19.18 26.43
CA MET A 361 -3.88 -18.08 25.74
C MET A 361 -3.83 -18.23 24.22
N LEU A 362 -2.66 -18.51 23.65
CA LEU A 362 -2.50 -18.70 22.20
C LEU A 362 -3.43 -19.80 21.68
N GLN A 363 -3.47 -20.94 22.38
CA GLN A 363 -4.32 -22.07 22.02
C GLN A 363 -5.81 -21.73 22.16
N ALA A 364 -6.22 -21.08 23.26
CA ALA A 364 -7.61 -20.69 23.49
C ALA A 364 -8.12 -19.74 22.39
N LEU A 365 -7.31 -18.74 22.01
CA LEU A 365 -7.65 -17.77 20.97
C LEU A 365 -7.83 -18.44 19.60
N GLN A 366 -6.94 -19.37 19.24
CA GLN A 366 -7.06 -20.09 17.97
C GLN A 366 -8.25 -21.06 17.95
N ARG A 367 -8.53 -21.76 19.07
CA ARG A 367 -9.74 -22.60 19.20
C ARG A 367 -11.01 -21.77 19.04
N ALA A 368 -11.01 -20.54 19.56
CA ALA A 368 -12.10 -19.59 19.40
C ALA A 368 -12.21 -18.96 17.98
N GLY A 369 -11.30 -19.32 17.07
CA GLY A 369 -11.31 -18.90 15.67
C GLY A 369 -10.58 -17.59 15.39
N PHE A 370 -9.80 -17.06 16.34
CA PHE A 370 -8.97 -15.88 16.10
C PHE A 370 -7.70 -16.26 15.35
N MET A 371 -7.34 -15.42 14.38
CA MET A 371 -6.04 -15.44 13.71
C MET A 371 -5.13 -14.38 14.34
N PHE A 372 -3.87 -14.70 14.61
CA PHE A 372 -2.90 -13.69 14.99
C PHE A 372 -2.40 -12.92 13.76
N ILE A 373 -2.26 -11.61 13.92
CA ILE A 373 -1.68 -10.73 12.91
C ILE A 373 -0.28 -10.34 13.40
N PRO A 374 0.79 -10.89 12.80
CA PRO A 374 2.14 -10.54 13.19
C PRO A 374 2.47 -9.11 12.73
N ASP A 375 3.18 -8.36 13.57
CA ASP A 375 3.84 -7.12 13.15
C ASP A 375 5.06 -7.41 12.26
N TRP A 376 5.67 -6.35 11.72
CA TRP A 376 6.85 -6.44 10.85
C TRP A 376 8.07 -7.12 11.50
N SER A 377 8.11 -7.18 12.84
CA SER A 377 9.16 -7.86 13.61
C SER A 377 8.74 -9.25 14.10
N GLY A 378 7.60 -9.76 13.63
CA GLY A 378 7.07 -11.07 13.98
C GLY A 378 6.40 -11.14 15.34
N ASN A 379 6.16 -10.02 16.03
CA ASN A 379 5.43 -10.07 17.30
C ASN A 379 3.93 -10.21 17.06
N LEU A 380 3.28 -10.98 17.91
CA LEU A 380 1.84 -11.14 17.91
C LEU A 380 1.25 -10.17 18.95
N GLN A 381 0.68 -9.07 18.45
CA GLN A 381 0.03 -8.02 19.24
C GLN A 381 -1.40 -7.76 18.80
N THR A 382 -1.88 -8.46 17.78
CA THR A 382 -3.19 -8.24 17.20
C THR A 382 -3.78 -9.58 16.84
N ILE A 383 -5.06 -9.75 17.18
CA ILE A 383 -5.85 -10.91 16.80
C ILE A 383 -6.99 -10.46 15.90
N GLN A 384 -7.47 -11.36 15.06
CA GLN A 384 -8.52 -11.05 14.12
C GLN A 384 -9.49 -12.21 13.93
N LYS A 385 -10.78 -11.91 14.04
CA LYS A 385 -11.88 -12.80 13.69
C LYS A 385 -12.84 -12.00 12.83
N GLY A 386 -12.94 -12.41 11.57
CA GLY A 386 -13.53 -11.67 10.48
C GLY A 386 -13.26 -10.17 10.50
N ALA A 387 -14.30 -9.37 10.72
CA ALA A 387 -14.18 -7.92 10.73
C ALA A 387 -13.54 -7.39 12.03
N GLN A 388 -13.57 -8.16 13.12
CA GLN A 388 -13.05 -7.79 14.43
C GLN A 388 -11.52 -7.91 14.46
N MET A 389 -10.81 -6.80 14.36
CA MET A 389 -9.35 -6.77 14.59
C MET A 389 -9.06 -6.20 15.99
N ILE A 390 -8.50 -6.96 16.91
CA ILE A 390 -8.34 -6.53 18.31
C ILE A 390 -6.84 -6.42 18.60
N LYS A 391 -6.39 -5.23 18.98
CA LYS A 391 -5.04 -5.05 19.49
C LYS A 391 -4.99 -5.58 20.93
N LEU A 392 -4.07 -6.49 21.19
CA LEU A 392 -3.81 -7.00 22.53
C LEU A 392 -2.90 -6.02 23.27
N GLY A 393 -3.15 -5.84 24.56
CA GLY A 393 -2.31 -5.03 25.44
C GLY A 393 -0.93 -5.66 25.71
N LEU A 394 -0.59 -6.80 25.10
CA LEU A 394 0.64 -7.55 25.32
C LEU A 394 1.38 -7.89 24.01
N ARG A 395 2.68 -8.16 24.14
CA ARG A 395 3.55 -8.53 23.02
C ARG A 395 4.01 -9.98 23.17
N VAL A 396 3.54 -10.86 22.29
CA VAL A 396 4.02 -12.25 22.26
C VAL A 396 5.09 -12.41 21.18
N ARG A 397 6.20 -13.04 21.55
CA ARG A 397 7.21 -13.55 20.63
C ARG A 397 7.22 -15.07 20.74
N ILE A 398 7.05 -15.75 19.61
CA ILE A 398 7.13 -17.20 19.55
C ILE A 398 8.45 -17.55 18.88
N ALA A 399 9.28 -18.33 19.57
CA ALA A 399 10.54 -18.84 19.05
C ALA A 399 10.61 -20.34 19.30
N ILE A 400 11.03 -21.09 18.30
CA ILE A 400 11.19 -22.55 18.33
C ILE A 400 12.66 -22.85 18.05
N ASN A 401 13.28 -23.70 18.86
CA ASN A 401 14.67 -24.10 18.66
C ASN A 401 14.72 -25.52 18.08
N VAL A 402 15.33 -25.67 16.91
CA VAL A 402 15.56 -26.96 16.26
C VAL A 402 17.02 -27.04 15.86
N VAL A 403 17.75 -28.01 16.41
CA VAL A 403 19.18 -28.27 16.12
C VAL A 403 20.01 -26.99 16.26
N GLY A 404 19.85 -26.28 17.38
CA GLY A 404 20.58 -25.03 17.67
C GLY A 404 20.12 -23.82 16.86
N THR A 405 19.21 -23.98 15.89
CA THR A 405 18.67 -22.87 15.09
C THR A 405 17.35 -22.39 15.67
N VAL A 406 17.27 -21.08 15.94
CA VAL A 406 16.05 -20.44 16.45
C VAL A 406 15.19 -19.91 15.30
N TYR A 407 13.95 -20.38 15.23
CA TYR A 407 12.94 -19.97 14.26
C TYR A 407 11.84 -19.15 14.93
N ARG A 408 11.59 -17.93 14.46
CA ARG A 408 10.49 -17.08 14.97
C ARG A 408 9.20 -17.41 14.24
N VAL A 409 8.13 -17.76 14.96
CA VAL A 409 6.84 -18.12 14.35
C VAL A 409 5.90 -16.91 14.37
N PRO A 410 5.22 -16.56 13.24
CA PRO A 410 5.22 -17.27 11.95
C PRO A 410 6.31 -16.85 10.95
N PHE A 411 7.10 -15.81 11.26
CA PHE A 411 7.99 -15.15 10.29
C PHE A 411 8.96 -16.10 9.58
N ASP A 412 9.58 -17.02 10.34
CA ASP A 412 10.55 -17.99 9.86
C ASP A 412 9.90 -19.34 9.47
N LEU A 413 8.56 -19.50 9.52
CA LEU A 413 7.89 -20.73 9.08
C LEU A 413 8.26 -21.14 7.64
N PRO A 414 8.35 -20.24 6.65
CA PRO A 414 8.76 -20.62 5.30
C PRO A 414 10.20 -21.11 5.22
N ARG A 415 11.09 -20.62 6.09
CA ARG A 415 12.48 -21.09 6.17
C ARG A 415 12.52 -22.45 6.85
N LEU A 416 11.82 -22.59 7.97
CA LEU A 416 11.66 -23.85 8.68
C LEU A 416 11.17 -24.97 7.76
N VAL A 417 10.24 -24.68 6.85
CA VAL A 417 9.75 -25.64 5.84
C VAL A 417 10.86 -26.19 4.94
N LYS A 418 11.83 -25.36 4.59
CA LYS A 418 12.98 -25.78 3.77
C LYS A 418 13.97 -26.59 4.59
N ASP A 419 14.29 -26.09 5.78
CA ASP A 419 15.31 -26.66 6.66
C ASP A 419 14.86 -28.01 7.24
N VAL A 420 13.55 -28.23 7.45
CA VAL A 420 12.99 -29.51 7.92
C VAL A 420 13.38 -30.71 7.07
N ARG A 421 13.66 -30.52 5.78
CA ARG A 421 14.07 -31.61 4.87
C ARG A 421 15.42 -32.22 5.24
N SER A 422 16.30 -31.48 5.93
CA SER A 422 17.61 -31.97 6.37
C SER A 422 17.60 -32.47 7.81
N PHE A 423 16.45 -32.43 8.51
CA PHE A 423 16.35 -32.86 9.90
C PHE A 423 16.09 -34.37 10.03
N GLY A 424 16.82 -35.01 10.94
CA GLY A 424 16.53 -36.38 11.37
C GLY A 424 15.17 -36.51 12.08
N ARG A 425 14.61 -37.73 12.10
CA ARG A 425 13.29 -38.03 12.70
C ARG A 425 13.11 -37.50 14.14
N PRO A 426 14.08 -37.60 15.07
CA PRO A 426 13.92 -37.08 16.43
C PRO A 426 13.72 -35.56 16.47
N HIS A 427 14.48 -34.83 15.65
CA HIS A 427 14.39 -33.37 15.55
C HIS A 427 13.05 -32.92 14.94
N ILE A 428 12.53 -33.68 13.97
CA ILE A 428 11.20 -33.43 13.42
C ILE A 428 10.13 -33.58 14.51
N ASN A 429 10.15 -34.67 15.29
CA ASN A 429 9.14 -34.87 16.35
C ASN A 429 9.18 -33.75 17.41
N SER A 430 10.38 -33.38 17.89
CA SER A 430 10.55 -32.25 18.82
C SER A 430 10.02 -30.94 18.22
N LEU A 431 10.29 -30.68 16.95
CA LEU A 431 9.74 -29.53 16.25
C LEU A 431 8.20 -29.55 16.22
N LEU A 432 7.58 -30.68 15.88
CA LEU A 432 6.12 -30.78 15.80
C LEU A 432 5.48 -30.52 17.17
N ASP A 433 6.10 -30.99 18.24
CA ASP A 433 5.61 -30.76 19.60
C ASP A 433 5.76 -29.30 20.03
N GLN A 434 6.90 -28.67 19.73
CA GLN A 434 7.08 -27.23 19.96
C GLN A 434 6.05 -26.40 19.17
N LEU A 435 5.79 -26.74 17.90
CA LEU A 435 4.76 -26.10 17.07
C LEU A 435 3.37 -26.27 17.69
N ARG A 436 3.00 -27.48 18.13
CA ARG A 436 1.71 -27.74 18.78
C ARG A 436 1.54 -26.95 20.07
N ARG A 437 2.58 -26.84 20.90
CA ARG A 437 2.55 -26.07 22.16
C ARG A 437 2.18 -24.61 21.92
N VAL A 438 2.73 -24.02 20.86
CA VAL A 438 2.47 -22.63 20.47
C VAL A 438 1.20 -22.47 19.62
N GLY A 439 0.36 -23.52 19.58
CA GLY A 439 -0.96 -23.51 18.96
C GLY A 439 -0.96 -23.71 17.44
N VAL A 440 0.18 -24.03 16.83
CA VAL A 440 0.22 -24.37 15.41
C VAL A 440 -0.44 -25.74 15.21
N LYS A 441 -1.45 -25.80 14.34
CA LYS A 441 -2.10 -27.06 13.99
C LYS A 441 -1.18 -27.84 13.05
N VAL A 442 -0.76 -29.02 13.47
CA VAL A 442 0.12 -29.90 12.69
C VAL A 442 -0.63 -31.20 12.41
N THR A 443 -0.74 -31.56 11.13
CA THR A 443 -1.28 -32.86 10.70
C THR A 443 -0.23 -33.61 9.89
N LYS A 444 0.02 -34.87 10.22
CA LYS A 444 1.01 -35.72 9.53
C LYS A 444 0.26 -36.83 8.79
N GLN A 445 0.50 -36.95 7.48
CA GLN A 445 -0.04 -38.03 6.64
C GLN A 445 1.15 -38.70 5.94
N GLY A 446 1.62 -39.80 6.49
CA GLY A 446 2.86 -40.47 6.06
C GLY A 446 4.08 -39.54 6.21
N SER A 447 4.80 -39.30 5.12
CA SER A 447 5.95 -38.39 5.06
C SER A 447 5.56 -36.91 4.93
N LYS A 448 4.31 -36.60 4.58
CA LYS A 448 3.84 -35.21 4.39
C LYS A 448 3.38 -34.62 5.71
N ILE A 449 3.97 -33.49 6.11
CA ILE A 449 3.53 -32.76 7.29
C ILE A 449 2.85 -31.46 6.85
N LYS A 450 1.58 -31.32 7.21
CA LYS A 450 0.77 -30.13 6.96
C LYS A 450 0.77 -29.27 8.22
N ILE A 451 1.36 -28.10 8.14
CA ILE A 451 1.36 -27.08 9.19
C ILE A 451 0.28 -26.06 8.84
N LEU A 452 -0.62 -25.75 9.77
CA LEU A 452 -1.65 -24.75 9.63
C LEU A 452 -1.53 -23.74 10.79
N PHE A 453 -1.13 -22.51 10.46
CA PHE A 453 -1.05 -21.41 11.42
C PHE A 453 -1.74 -20.18 10.84
N ASN A 454 -2.68 -19.59 11.60
CA ASN A 454 -3.51 -18.48 11.15
C ASN A 454 -4.16 -18.73 9.77
N SER A 455 -4.72 -19.92 9.58
CA SER A 455 -5.34 -20.36 8.31
C SER A 455 -4.39 -20.44 7.10
N ILE A 456 -3.09 -20.22 7.29
CA ILE A 456 -2.06 -20.42 6.25
C ILE A 456 -1.53 -21.85 6.36
N LYS A 457 -1.65 -22.58 5.25
CA LYS A 457 -1.20 -23.96 5.13
C LYS A 457 0.21 -24.01 4.53
N TYR A 458 1.11 -24.71 5.21
CA TYR A 458 2.43 -25.10 4.73
C TYR A 458 2.49 -26.62 4.62
N ILE A 459 3.21 -27.14 3.62
CA ILE A 459 3.41 -28.57 3.41
C ILE A 459 4.92 -28.81 3.47
N LEU A 460 5.35 -29.65 4.41
CA LEU A 460 6.72 -30.14 4.57
C LEU A 460 6.91 -31.42 3.76
#